data_AF-A0A9W7MC25-F1
#
_entry.id   AF-A0A9W7MC25-F1
#
_cell.length_a   1.000
_cell.length_b   1.000
_cell.length_c   1.000
_cell.angle_alpha   90.00
_cell.angle_beta   90.00
_cell.angle_gamma   90.00
#
_symmetry.space_group_name_H-M   'P 1'
#
loop_
_entity.id
_entity.type
_entity.pdbx_description
1 polymer ?
#
loop_
_entity_poly.entity_id
_entity_poly.type
_entity_poly.pdbx_seq_one_letter_code
_entity_poly.pdbx_strand_id
1 'polypeptide(L)'
;MSTSHNTWPVLLVPYNLPPWICMKQSSFILSMIISGEKGLENDIDIYMQPLIEELKQLWVGVETYDVLKKENFNLHAALMWTINDFSAYVNLSGWSTKGRYACPCCAVQLFSKWLYNRKKFSYMGHHQWLGENHRFRYEKIIFNGTEEFRKAPEQTTRSDILSMLQHMQFTYGKTNQPPNLRSKKKSTKVYENDVGQLSDDDSDEEDDPNEAELWKKVFSSSCLIESVTF
;
A
#
# COMPACT_ATOMS: atom_id res chain seq x y z
N MET A 1 6.55 -14.26 26.65
CA MET A 1 5.73 -13.06 26.88
C MET A 1 5.27 -12.55 25.52
N SER A 2 4.04 -12.90 25.11
CA SER A 2 3.42 -12.39 23.89
C SER A 2 2.65 -11.14 24.28
N THR A 3 3.17 -9.95 23.96
CA THR A 3 2.44 -8.71 24.20
C THR A 3 1.27 -8.64 23.21
N SER A 4 0.04 -8.82 23.71
CA SER A 4 -1.21 -8.73 22.94
C SER A 4 -1.59 -7.29 22.59
N HIS A 5 -0.63 -6.38 22.54
CA HIS A 5 -0.84 -4.95 22.39
C HIS A 5 0.06 -4.42 21.28
N ASN A 6 -0.52 -3.65 20.38
CA ASN A 6 0.15 -2.98 19.29
C ASN A 6 0.07 -1.47 19.50
N THR A 7 1.18 -0.78 19.28
CA THR A 7 1.29 0.67 19.48
C THR A 7 1.86 1.31 18.22
N TRP A 8 1.13 2.27 17.68
CA TRP A 8 1.46 2.98 16.46
C TRP A 8 1.73 4.45 16.77
N PRO A 9 2.99 4.89 16.85
CA PRO A 9 3.32 6.29 16.99
C PRO A 9 3.23 7.01 15.64
N VAL A 10 2.61 8.19 15.63
CA VAL A 10 2.66 9.14 14.51
C VAL A 10 3.61 10.27 14.89
N LEU A 11 4.75 10.31 14.21
CA LEU A 11 5.81 11.29 14.43
C LEU A 11 5.87 12.27 13.27
N LEU A 12 5.90 13.56 13.58
CA LEU A 12 6.15 14.64 12.64
C LEU A 12 7.58 15.13 12.82
N VAL A 13 8.27 15.37 11.71
CA VAL A 13 9.65 15.86 11.70
C VAL A 13 9.70 17.17 10.91
N PRO A 14 10.11 18.29 11.52
CA PRO A 14 10.25 19.55 10.82
C PRO A 14 11.51 19.54 9.93
N TYR A 15 11.31 19.53 8.61
CA TYR A 15 12.38 19.47 7.62
C TYR A 15 12.99 20.84 7.26
N ASN A 16 12.56 21.92 7.91
CA ASN A 16 13.15 23.25 7.75
C ASN A 16 14.50 23.42 8.49
N LEU A 17 14.89 22.44 9.31
CA LEU A 17 16.16 22.44 10.03
C LEU A 17 17.25 21.69 9.24
N PRO A 18 18.54 22.01 9.45
CA PRO A 18 19.63 21.26 8.84
C PRO A 18 19.58 19.76 9.17
N PRO A 19 20.09 18.87 8.30
CA PRO A 19 19.95 17.41 8.45
C PRO A 19 20.46 16.84 9.78
N TRP A 20 21.52 17.43 10.34
CA TRP A 20 22.11 17.00 11.62
C TRP A 20 21.27 17.39 12.85
N ILE A 21 20.26 18.24 12.68
CA ILE A 21 19.33 18.66 13.73
C ILE A 21 17.99 17.97 13.55
N CYS A 22 17.42 17.97 12.35
CA CYS A 22 16.05 17.47 12.13
C CYS A 22 15.87 15.99 12.51
N MET A 23 16.92 15.17 12.37
CA MET A 23 16.88 13.74 12.72
C MET A 23 17.19 13.45 14.20
N LYS A 24 17.38 14.48 15.04
CA LYS A 24 17.54 14.29 16.49
C LYS A 24 16.18 14.03 17.13
N GLN A 25 16.17 13.15 18.13
CA GLN A 25 14.95 12.84 18.90
C GLN A 25 14.27 14.09 19.48
N SER A 26 15.04 15.12 19.85
CA SER A 26 14.51 16.40 20.35
C SER A 26 13.71 17.21 19.32
N SER A 27 13.85 16.89 18.04
CA SER A 27 13.14 17.56 16.93
C SER A 27 11.89 16.80 16.50
N PHE A 28 11.66 15.59 17.03
CA PHE A 28 10.46 14.82 16.71
C PHE A 28 9.28 15.35 17.50
N ILE A 29 8.21 15.67 16.78
CA ILE A 29 6.93 16.04 17.35
C ILE A 29 6.08 14.78 17.36
N LEU A 30 5.83 14.24 18.54
CA LEU A 30 4.88 13.15 18.71
C LEU A 30 3.47 13.72 18.59
N SER A 31 2.84 13.54 17.42
CA SER A 31 1.49 14.02 17.17
C SER A 31 0.45 13.10 17.81
N MET A 32 0.66 11.78 17.73
CA MET A 32 -0.31 10.80 18.22
C MET A 32 0.36 9.48 18.63
N ILE A 33 -0.23 8.81 19.63
CA ILE A 33 0.01 7.39 19.93
C ILE A 33 -1.31 6.66 19.79
N ILE A 34 -1.39 5.72 18.85
CA ILE A 34 -2.56 4.88 18.67
C ILE A 34 -2.26 3.52 19.28
N SER A 35 -2.92 3.23 20.40
CA SER A 35 -2.79 1.98 21.13
C SER A 35 -3.99 1.07 20.86
N GLY A 36 -3.76 -0.20 20.55
CA GLY A 36 -4.83 -1.16 20.29
C GLY A 36 -4.42 -2.62 20.50
N GLU A 37 -5.35 -3.45 20.94
CA GLU A 37 -5.12 -4.89 21.11
C GLU A 37 -4.96 -5.64 19.77
N LYS A 38 -5.42 -5.04 18.66
CA LYS A 38 -5.35 -5.58 17.29
C LYS A 38 -4.86 -4.52 16.32
N GLY A 39 -4.42 -4.93 15.13
CA GLY A 39 -3.99 -4.03 14.06
C GLY A 39 -5.06 -2.98 13.72
N LEU A 40 -4.60 -1.78 13.34
CA LEU A 40 -5.45 -0.60 13.15
C LEU A 40 -6.35 -0.64 11.92
N GLU A 41 -6.17 -1.60 11.01
CA GLU A 41 -6.99 -1.86 9.80
C GLU A 41 -7.70 -0.60 9.29
N ASN A 42 -9.04 -0.60 9.25
CA ASN A 42 -9.86 0.48 8.68
C ASN A 42 -10.12 1.65 9.64
N ASP A 43 -9.59 1.62 10.86
CA ASP A 43 -9.83 2.66 11.86
C ASP A 43 -8.76 3.76 11.81
N ILE A 44 -7.64 3.54 11.13
CA ILE A 44 -6.53 4.51 11.06
C ILE A 44 -6.97 5.86 10.48
N ASP A 45 -7.89 5.86 9.53
CA ASP A 45 -8.43 7.07 8.89
C ASP A 45 -9.13 7.98 9.90
N ILE A 46 -9.82 7.38 10.88
CA ILE A 46 -10.50 8.11 11.97
C ILE A 46 -9.47 8.78 12.88
N TYR A 47 -8.39 8.07 13.20
CA TYR A 47 -7.32 8.61 14.04
C TYR A 47 -6.50 9.68 13.32
N MET A 48 -6.30 9.57 12.01
CA MET A 48 -5.54 10.55 11.23
C MET A 48 -6.31 11.83 10.92
N GLN A 49 -7.65 11.79 10.98
CA GLN A 49 -8.51 12.93 10.62
C GLN A 49 -8.15 14.25 11.34
N PRO A 50 -7.92 14.29 12.67
CA PRO A 50 -7.56 15.54 13.36
C PRO A 50 -6.23 16.11 12.86
N LEU A 51 -5.22 15.26 12.67
CA LEU A 51 -3.91 15.67 12.15
C LEU A 51 -4.02 16.23 10.74
N ILE A 52 -4.84 15.61 9.88
CA ILE A 52 -5.08 16.08 8.51
C ILE A 52 -5.75 17.44 8.50
N GLU A 53 -6.72 17.66 9.40
CA GLU A 53 -7.39 18.95 9.54
C GLU A 53 -6.42 20.06 9.97
N GLU A 54 -5.56 19.78 10.95
CA GLU A 54 -4.51 20.72 11.37
C GLU A 54 -3.50 21.01 10.25
N LEU A 55 -3.09 20.00 9.47
CA LEU A 55 -2.21 20.18 8.31
C LEU A 55 -2.88 21.04 7.22
N LYS A 56 -4.18 20.88 6.98
CA LYS A 56 -4.93 21.74 6.05
C LYS A 56 -5.03 23.18 6.54
N GLN A 57 -5.23 23.39 7.85
CA GLN A 57 -5.19 24.74 8.44
C GLN A 57 -3.81 25.38 8.28
N LEU A 58 -2.75 24.63 8.55
CA LEU A 58 -1.37 25.09 8.35
C LEU A 58 -1.04 25.35 6.88
N TRP A 59 -1.67 24.64 5.93
CA TRP A 59 -1.50 24.95 4.51
C TRP A 59 -2.08 26.33 4.16
N VAL A 60 -3.29 26.63 4.66
CA VAL A 60 -3.95 27.94 4.48
C VAL A 60 -3.22 29.06 5.24
N GLY A 61 -2.62 28.73 6.38
CA GLY A 61 -1.86 29.64 7.23
C GLY A 61 -2.57 29.91 8.56
N VAL A 62 -1.81 29.88 9.65
CA VAL A 62 -2.31 30.14 11.02
C VAL A 62 -1.54 31.29 11.64
N GLU A 63 -2.26 32.29 12.16
CA GLU A 63 -1.62 33.41 12.88
C GLU A 63 -0.87 32.89 14.10
N THR A 64 0.44 33.11 14.13
CA THR A 64 1.36 32.61 15.14
C THR A 64 2.26 33.73 15.62
N TYR A 65 2.53 33.79 16.92
CA TYR A 65 3.40 34.80 17.50
C TYR A 65 4.86 34.36 17.50
N ASP A 66 5.75 35.13 16.87
CA ASP A 66 7.20 34.94 16.94
C ASP A 66 7.76 35.64 18.18
N VAL A 67 8.24 34.86 19.14
CA VAL A 67 8.81 35.39 20.40
C VAL A 67 10.10 36.17 20.18
N LEU A 68 10.92 35.81 19.17
CA LEU A 68 12.20 36.47 18.90
C LEU A 68 11.98 37.84 18.26
N LYS A 69 11.05 37.92 17.29
CA LYS A 69 10.72 39.17 16.61
C LYS A 69 9.66 40.01 17.32
N LYS A 70 8.93 39.41 18.26
CA LYS A 70 7.81 40.00 19.00
C LYS A 70 6.68 40.50 18.09
N GLU A 71 6.39 39.74 17.03
CA GLU A 71 5.35 40.06 16.05
C GLU A 71 4.55 38.81 15.68
N ASN A 72 3.33 39.00 15.21
CA ASN A 72 2.54 37.93 14.62
C ASN A 72 2.96 37.72 13.17
N PHE A 73 3.01 36.47 12.74
CA PHE A 73 3.19 36.07 11.35
C PHE A 73 2.23 34.93 11.01
N ASN A 74 1.93 34.76 9.72
CA ASN A 74 1.18 33.59 9.27
C ASN A 74 2.13 32.41 9.10
N LEU A 75 2.00 31.43 9.98
CA LEU A 75 2.74 30.17 9.88
C LEU A 75 2.08 29.28 8.84
N HIS A 76 2.86 28.88 7.85
CA HIS A 76 2.47 27.85 6.90
C HIS A 76 3.30 26.58 7.08
N ALA A 77 2.69 25.43 6.87
CA ALA A 77 3.39 24.15 6.78
C ALA A 77 2.84 23.30 5.63
N ALA A 78 3.69 22.48 5.06
CA ALA A 78 3.35 21.53 4.00
C ALA A 78 3.89 20.15 4.37
N LEU A 79 3.09 19.11 4.14
CA LEU A 79 3.54 17.72 4.28
C LEU A 79 4.36 17.34 3.05
N MET A 80 5.62 16.98 3.24
CA MET A 80 6.53 16.70 2.12
C MET A 80 6.48 15.23 1.67
N TRP A 81 6.62 14.29 2.62
CA TRP A 81 6.44 12.85 2.40
C TRP A 81 6.17 12.13 3.72
N THR A 82 5.63 10.92 3.64
CA THR A 82 5.46 10.01 4.77
C THR A 82 6.53 8.92 4.74
N ILE A 83 7.09 8.57 5.90
CA ILE A 83 7.98 7.40 6.04
C ILE A 83 7.20 6.33 6.80
N ASN A 84 6.94 5.23 6.12
CA ASN A 84 6.14 4.11 6.59
C ASN A 84 6.81 2.80 6.20
N ASP A 85 6.69 1.77 7.05
CA ASP A 85 6.99 0.40 6.64
C ASP A 85 5.83 -0.16 5.79
N PHE A 86 6.01 -1.36 5.22
CA PHE A 86 4.97 -1.96 4.39
C PHE A 86 3.66 -2.21 5.14
N SER A 87 3.71 -2.50 6.44
CA SER A 87 2.51 -2.76 7.24
C SER A 87 1.70 -1.49 7.46
N ALA A 88 2.37 -0.39 7.82
CA ALA A 88 1.78 0.93 7.91
C ALA A 88 1.26 1.42 6.56
N TYR A 89 2.00 1.16 5.49
CA TYR A 89 1.58 1.53 4.14
C TYR A 89 0.24 0.88 3.77
N VAL A 90 0.02 -0.41 4.07
CA VAL A 90 -1.28 -1.07 3.83
C VAL A 90 -2.41 -0.31 4.51
N ASN A 91 -2.25 0.00 5.79
CA ASN A 91 -3.30 0.66 6.55
C ASN A 91 -3.51 2.10 6.07
N LEU A 92 -2.45 2.84 5.74
CA LEU A 92 -2.55 4.25 5.36
C LEU A 92 -2.99 4.46 3.91
N SER A 93 -2.50 3.66 2.97
CA SER A 93 -2.85 3.80 1.55
C SER A 93 -4.06 2.95 1.18
N GLY A 94 -4.45 2.01 2.03
CA GLY A 94 -5.37 0.99 1.62
C GLY A 94 -4.84 0.14 0.45
N TRP A 95 -3.53 0.06 0.25
CA TRP A 95 -2.97 -0.77 -0.81
C TRP A 95 -2.73 -2.19 -0.29
N SER A 96 -3.11 -3.21 -1.06
CA SER A 96 -2.78 -4.58 -0.68
C SER A 96 -1.28 -4.80 -0.90
N THR A 97 -0.52 -5.11 0.15
CA THR A 97 0.89 -5.55 0.02
C THR A 97 1.03 -7.05 -0.21
N LYS A 98 -0.08 -7.72 -0.52
CA LYS A 98 -0.16 -9.16 -0.80
C LYS A 98 -1.00 -9.40 -2.05
N GLY A 99 -0.93 -10.62 -2.57
CA GLY A 99 -1.73 -10.99 -3.73
C GLY A 99 -1.05 -10.62 -5.04
N ARG A 100 -1.85 -10.55 -6.11
CA ARG A 100 -1.38 -10.33 -7.47
C ARG A 100 -0.74 -8.94 -7.67
N TYR A 101 -1.17 -7.95 -6.88
CA TYR A 101 -0.86 -6.53 -7.06
C TYR A 101 -0.14 -5.90 -5.86
N ALA A 102 0.75 -6.65 -5.22
CA ALA A 102 1.40 -6.24 -3.97
C ALA A 102 2.28 -4.97 -4.06
N CYS A 103 2.75 -4.63 -5.25
CA CYS A 103 3.66 -3.50 -5.45
C CYS A 103 2.88 -2.23 -5.79
N PRO A 104 2.93 -1.17 -4.95
CA PRO A 104 2.24 0.08 -5.25
C PRO A 104 2.85 0.85 -6.43
N CYS A 105 4.14 0.67 -6.70
CA CYS A 105 4.81 1.36 -7.81
C CYS A 105 4.45 0.77 -9.18
N CYS A 106 4.32 -0.55 -9.24
CA CYS A 106 4.03 -1.27 -10.49
C CYS A 106 2.53 -1.45 -10.71
N ALA A 107 1.74 -1.42 -9.64
CA ALA A 107 0.30 -1.67 -9.65
C ALA A 107 -0.09 -2.88 -10.52
N VAL A 108 -0.95 -2.63 -11.51
CA VAL A 108 -1.46 -3.62 -12.47
C VAL A 108 -0.38 -4.20 -13.39
N GLN A 109 0.75 -3.50 -13.53
CA GLN A 109 1.86 -3.93 -14.38
C GLN A 109 2.80 -4.91 -13.67
N LEU A 110 2.57 -5.20 -12.37
CA LEU A 110 3.34 -6.19 -11.63
C LEU A 110 3.13 -7.58 -12.20
N PHE A 111 4.22 -8.21 -12.67
CA PHE A 111 4.16 -9.60 -13.08
C PHE A 111 4.25 -10.53 -11.85
N SER A 112 3.11 -11.10 -11.46
CA SER A 112 3.04 -12.07 -10.37
C SER A 112 2.50 -13.42 -10.86
N LYS A 113 3.04 -14.50 -10.31
CA LYS A 113 2.67 -15.87 -10.62
C LYS A 113 2.24 -16.59 -9.36
N TRP A 114 1.06 -17.22 -9.38
CA TRP A 114 0.64 -18.09 -8.29
C TRP A 114 1.40 -19.42 -8.34
N LEU A 115 2.07 -19.77 -7.24
CA LEU A 115 2.74 -21.05 -7.08
C LEU A 115 1.81 -22.04 -6.38
N TYR A 116 1.08 -22.88 -7.14
CA TYR A 116 0.08 -23.82 -6.61
C TYR A 116 0.59 -24.68 -5.44
N ASN A 117 1.79 -25.24 -5.57
CA ASN A 117 2.39 -26.10 -4.55
C ASN A 117 2.76 -25.36 -3.26
N ARG A 118 3.06 -24.05 -3.36
CA ARG A 118 3.43 -23.21 -2.20
C ARG A 118 2.29 -22.35 -1.69
N LYS A 119 1.19 -22.26 -2.44
CA LYS A 119 0.02 -21.40 -2.17
C LYS A 119 0.42 -19.95 -1.88
N LYS A 120 1.31 -19.40 -2.71
CA LYS A 120 1.84 -18.03 -2.58
C LYS A 120 2.04 -17.42 -3.97
N PHE A 121 1.93 -16.09 -4.03
CA PHE A 121 2.39 -15.34 -5.19
C PHE A 121 3.91 -15.22 -5.19
N SER A 122 4.50 -15.35 -6.37
CA SER A 122 5.89 -15.05 -6.67
C SER A 122 5.94 -13.90 -7.65
N TYR A 123 6.64 -12.83 -7.28
CA TYR A 123 6.81 -11.65 -8.12
C TYR A 123 8.05 -11.85 -9.00
N MET A 124 7.83 -11.98 -10.30
CA MET A 124 8.86 -12.25 -11.30
C MET A 124 8.94 -11.07 -12.28
N GLY A 125 9.68 -11.20 -13.37
CA GLY A 125 9.77 -10.13 -14.39
C GLY A 125 10.72 -8.98 -14.03
N HIS A 126 11.55 -9.14 -13.00
CA HIS A 126 12.57 -8.15 -12.59
C HIS A 126 13.58 -7.79 -13.69
N HIS A 127 13.64 -8.57 -14.78
CA HIS A 127 14.47 -8.26 -15.95
C HIS A 127 13.93 -7.15 -16.83
N GLN A 128 12.66 -6.77 -16.70
CA GLN A 128 12.09 -5.67 -17.48
C GLN A 128 12.77 -4.34 -17.18
N TRP A 129 13.31 -4.18 -15.97
CA TRP A 129 14.07 -2.99 -15.55
C TRP A 129 15.52 -2.98 -16.05
N LEU A 130 16.01 -4.09 -16.63
CA LEU A 130 17.32 -4.12 -17.26
C LEU A 130 17.25 -3.48 -18.65
N GLY A 131 18.34 -2.81 -19.05
CA GLY A 131 18.44 -2.22 -20.38
C GLY A 131 18.14 -3.24 -21.48
N GLU A 132 17.58 -2.79 -22.61
CA GLU A 132 17.05 -3.67 -23.67
C GLU A 132 18.07 -4.70 -24.17
N ASN A 133 19.35 -4.31 -24.25
CA ASN A 133 20.45 -5.17 -24.70
C ASN A 133 21.14 -5.94 -23.56
N HIS A 134 20.58 -5.97 -22.35
CA HIS A 134 21.22 -6.61 -21.21
C HIS A 134 21.17 -8.14 -21.35
N ARG A 135 22.32 -8.80 -21.23
CA ARG A 135 22.48 -10.25 -21.43
C ARG A 135 21.44 -11.11 -20.70
N PHE A 136 21.15 -10.82 -19.42
CA PHE A 136 20.18 -11.57 -18.62
C PHE A 136 18.74 -11.56 -19.16
N ARG A 137 18.40 -10.62 -20.06
CA ARG A 137 17.09 -10.63 -20.73
C ARG A 137 16.93 -11.79 -21.71
N TYR A 138 18.03 -12.38 -22.19
CA TYR A 138 18.04 -13.47 -23.17
C TYR A 138 18.33 -14.85 -22.54
N GLU A 139 18.66 -14.91 -21.24
CA GLU A 139 19.10 -16.15 -20.58
C GLU A 139 17.94 -17.03 -20.09
N LYS A 140 17.08 -17.50 -21.01
CA LYS A 140 15.88 -18.29 -20.66
C LYS A 140 16.13 -19.50 -19.77
N ILE A 141 17.29 -20.16 -19.91
CA ILE A 141 17.65 -21.41 -19.20
C ILE A 141 17.88 -21.18 -17.70
N ILE A 142 18.51 -20.05 -17.34
CA ILE A 142 18.89 -19.76 -15.95
C ILE A 142 17.70 -19.22 -15.16
N PHE A 143 16.71 -18.65 -15.86
CA PHE A 143 15.59 -17.94 -15.27
C PHE A 143 14.25 -18.66 -15.49
N ASN A 144 13.24 -17.95 -16.01
CA ASN A 144 11.85 -18.39 -16.07
C ASN A 144 11.47 -19.10 -17.38
N GLY A 145 12.44 -19.54 -18.18
CA GLY A 145 12.17 -20.22 -19.45
C GLY A 145 11.80 -19.29 -20.62
N THR A 146 11.73 -17.97 -20.39
CA THR A 146 11.35 -16.98 -21.41
C THR A 146 12.45 -15.94 -21.59
N GLU A 147 12.57 -15.40 -22.80
CA GLU A 147 13.34 -14.18 -23.04
C GLU A 147 12.45 -12.96 -22.74
N GLU A 148 13.02 -11.91 -22.16
CA GLU A 148 12.28 -10.73 -21.73
C GLU A 148 12.48 -9.57 -22.72
N PHE A 149 11.46 -9.29 -23.52
CA PHE A 149 11.45 -8.20 -24.50
C PHE A 149 10.56 -7.01 -24.08
N ARG A 150 9.79 -7.15 -23.00
CA ARG A 150 8.89 -6.08 -22.54
C ARG A 150 9.68 -4.90 -22.01
N LYS A 151 9.10 -3.71 -22.13
CA LYS A 151 9.67 -2.51 -21.51
C LYS A 151 9.52 -2.57 -19.99
N ALA A 152 10.36 -1.80 -19.30
CA ALA A 152 10.18 -1.58 -17.87
C ALA A 152 8.75 -1.06 -17.62
N PRO A 153 8.05 -1.58 -16.60
CA PRO A 153 6.76 -1.06 -16.20
C PRO A 153 6.83 0.44 -15.97
N GLU A 154 5.85 1.17 -16.52
CA GLU A 154 5.66 2.57 -16.23
C GLU A 154 5.15 2.70 -14.80
N GLN A 155 5.73 3.65 -14.07
CA GLN A 155 5.26 3.95 -12.72
C GLN A 155 3.83 4.45 -12.80
N THR A 156 2.95 3.87 -11.98
CA THR A 156 1.56 4.31 -11.90
C THR A 156 1.51 5.75 -11.43
N THR A 157 0.88 6.61 -12.23
CA THR A 157 0.80 8.04 -11.91
C THR A 157 -0.36 8.32 -10.96
N ARG A 158 -0.35 9.51 -10.34
CA ARG A 158 -1.48 9.98 -9.52
C ARG A 158 -2.80 9.97 -10.31
N SER A 159 -2.76 10.38 -11.58
CA SER A 159 -3.94 10.42 -12.44
C SER A 159 -4.53 9.03 -12.67
N ASP A 160 -3.67 8.03 -12.84
CA ASP A 160 -4.09 6.64 -13.00
C ASP A 160 -4.75 6.12 -11.71
N ILE A 161 -4.12 6.37 -10.55
CA ILE A 161 -4.68 5.99 -9.24
C ILE A 161 -6.04 6.66 -9.03
N LEU A 162 -6.15 7.96 -9.26
CA LEU A 162 -7.42 8.68 -9.12
C LEU A 162 -8.50 8.10 -10.04
N SER A 163 -8.16 7.77 -11.29
CA SER A 163 -9.10 7.11 -12.21
C SER A 163 -9.53 5.74 -11.70
N MET A 164 -8.64 4.96 -11.08
CA MET A 164 -8.97 3.67 -10.47
C MET A 164 -9.92 3.84 -9.28
N LEU A 165 -9.76 4.91 -8.49
CA LEU A 165 -10.56 5.16 -7.28
C LEU A 165 -11.92 5.79 -7.55
N GLN A 166 -12.11 6.50 -8.68
CA GLN A 166 -13.35 7.24 -9.00
C GLN A 166 -14.64 6.41 -8.92
N HIS A 167 -14.55 5.10 -9.14
CA HIS A 167 -15.70 4.19 -9.14
C HIS A 167 -15.82 3.34 -7.86
N MET A 168 -14.98 3.58 -6.86
CA MET A 168 -14.99 2.86 -5.60
C MET A 168 -15.82 3.58 -4.54
N GLN A 169 -16.57 2.81 -3.75
CA GLN A 169 -17.24 3.29 -2.54
C GLN A 169 -16.49 2.80 -1.32
N PHE A 170 -16.12 3.72 -0.43
CA PHE A 170 -15.37 3.41 0.79
C PHE A 170 -16.28 3.42 2.01
N THR A 171 -16.07 2.44 2.91
CA THR A 171 -16.72 2.38 4.22
C THR A 171 -15.66 2.54 5.31
N TYR A 172 -15.70 3.65 6.03
CA TYR A 172 -14.75 3.97 7.10
C TYR A 172 -15.15 3.30 8.42
N GLY A 173 -14.14 2.86 9.17
CA GLY A 173 -14.31 2.21 10.46
C GLY A 173 -14.83 0.77 10.40
N LYS A 174 -14.75 0.06 11.53
CA LYS A 174 -15.31 -1.29 11.65
C LYS A 174 -16.85 -1.27 11.59
N THR A 175 -17.41 -1.87 10.53
CA THR A 175 -18.83 -2.26 10.53
C THR A 175 -19.03 -3.42 11.51
N ASN A 176 -19.97 -3.28 12.45
CA ASN A 176 -20.42 -4.37 13.32
C ASN A 176 -21.13 -5.46 12.50
N GLN A 177 -20.39 -6.26 11.74
CA GLN A 177 -20.93 -7.45 11.09
C GLN A 177 -20.91 -8.62 12.08
N PRO A 178 -22.02 -9.38 12.22
CA PRO A 178 -22.04 -10.56 13.07
C PRO A 178 -21.04 -11.61 12.56
N PRO A 179 -20.41 -12.39 13.45
CA PRO A 179 -19.32 -13.28 13.09
C PRO A 179 -19.87 -14.57 12.47
N ASN A 180 -20.38 -14.52 11.24
CA ASN A 180 -20.73 -15.73 10.49
C ASN A 180 -20.81 -15.45 8.99
N LEU A 181 -19.68 -15.61 8.30
CA LEU A 181 -19.59 -15.99 6.88
C LEU A 181 -18.17 -16.53 6.59
N ARG A 182 -17.68 -17.46 7.44
CA ARG A 182 -16.68 -18.43 6.98
C ARG A 182 -17.43 -19.51 6.21
N SER A 183 -17.73 -19.26 4.94
CA SER A 183 -18.30 -20.26 4.06
C SER A 183 -17.30 -21.42 3.89
N LYS A 184 -17.54 -22.50 4.65
CA LYS A 184 -16.99 -23.83 4.35
C LYS A 184 -17.49 -24.22 2.95
N LYS A 185 -16.66 -24.12 1.91
CA LYS A 185 -16.90 -24.84 0.66
C LYS A 185 -16.06 -26.12 0.65
N LYS A 186 -16.77 -27.25 0.78
CA LYS A 186 -16.27 -28.62 0.65
C LYS A 186 -15.69 -28.79 -0.76
N SER A 187 -14.44 -29.28 -0.88
CA SER A 187 -13.97 -29.80 -2.16
C SER A 187 -14.58 -31.19 -2.37
N THR A 188 -15.48 -31.33 -3.34
CA THR A 188 -15.84 -32.65 -3.86
C THR A 188 -14.69 -33.13 -4.73
N LYS A 189 -14.03 -34.20 -4.30
CA LYS A 189 -13.04 -34.93 -5.11
C LYS A 189 -13.79 -35.73 -6.18
N VAL A 190 -13.35 -35.63 -7.43
CA VAL A 190 -13.54 -36.70 -8.42
C VAL A 190 -12.14 -37.05 -8.91
N TYR A 191 -11.75 -38.30 -8.70
CA TYR A 191 -10.60 -38.93 -9.35
C TYR A 191 -11.16 -39.67 -10.56
N GLU A 192 -10.55 -39.53 -11.73
CA GLU A 192 -10.28 -40.68 -12.59
C GLU A 192 -9.10 -40.39 -13.55
N ASN A 193 -8.22 -41.38 -13.57
CA ASN A 193 -6.96 -41.63 -14.30
C ASN A 193 -7.07 -41.33 -15.84
N ASP A 194 -6.04 -41.18 -16.67
CA ASP A 194 -4.65 -41.66 -16.68
C ASP A 194 -3.90 -41.08 -17.92
N VAL A 195 -2.57 -41.10 -17.88
CA VAL A 195 -1.58 -40.99 -19.00
C VAL A 195 -1.40 -39.65 -19.77
N GLY A 196 -0.42 -38.88 -19.28
CA GLY A 196 0.69 -38.25 -20.02
C GLY A 196 0.47 -37.58 -21.39
N GLN A 197 0.56 -36.24 -21.41
CA GLN A 197 1.41 -35.48 -22.33
C GLN A 197 1.52 -34.03 -21.87
N LEU A 198 2.73 -33.46 -21.96
CA LEU A 198 2.99 -32.03 -21.79
C LEU A 198 2.27 -31.26 -22.89
N SER A 199 1.23 -30.52 -22.53
CA SER A 199 0.66 -29.46 -23.35
C SER A 199 0.51 -28.20 -22.50
N ASP A 200 0.99 -27.10 -23.07
CA ASP A 200 0.77 -25.75 -22.61
C ASP A 200 -0.73 -25.46 -22.60
N ASP A 201 -1.36 -25.52 -21.43
CA ASP A 201 -2.73 -25.05 -21.23
C ASP A 201 -2.68 -23.58 -20.80
N ASP A 202 -2.70 -22.71 -21.81
CA ASP A 202 -3.41 -21.43 -21.72
C ASP A 202 -4.89 -21.76 -21.39
N SER A 203 -5.19 -21.88 -20.11
CA SER A 203 -6.55 -22.03 -19.59
C SER A 203 -6.92 -20.76 -18.85
N ASP A 204 -7.75 -19.97 -19.54
CA ASP A 204 -8.70 -18.98 -19.07
C ASP A 204 -8.44 -18.40 -17.67
N GLU A 205 -8.02 -17.13 -17.63
CA GLU A 205 -8.14 -16.25 -16.48
C GLU A 205 -9.62 -16.13 -16.08
N GLU A 206 -10.12 -17.08 -15.28
CA GLU A 206 -11.29 -16.83 -14.44
C GLU A 206 -10.86 -15.85 -13.34
N ASP A 207 -11.21 -14.57 -13.52
CA ASP A 207 -11.22 -13.57 -12.46
C ASP A 207 -11.95 -14.16 -11.24
N ASP A 208 -11.23 -14.40 -10.14
CA ASP A 208 -11.85 -14.81 -8.88
C ASP A 208 -12.83 -13.70 -8.47
N PRO A 209 -14.16 -13.97 -8.39
CA PRO A 209 -15.15 -12.96 -8.01
C PRO A 209 -14.88 -12.35 -6.63
N ASN A 210 -14.05 -13.01 -5.82
CA ASN A 210 -13.59 -12.57 -4.51
C ASN A 210 -12.46 -11.53 -4.58
N GLU A 211 -11.76 -11.41 -5.71
CA GLU A 211 -10.68 -10.42 -5.90
C GLU A 211 -11.29 -9.00 -5.93
N ALA A 212 -12.36 -8.78 -6.70
CA ALA A 212 -13.15 -7.54 -6.75
C ALA A 212 -13.67 -7.09 -5.36
N GLU A 213 -14.04 -8.05 -4.50
CA GLU A 213 -14.51 -7.78 -3.14
C GLU A 213 -13.35 -7.47 -2.17
N LEU A 214 -12.17 -8.04 -2.42
CA LEU A 214 -10.91 -7.69 -1.76
C LEU A 214 -10.51 -6.23 -2.05
N TRP A 215 -10.66 -5.75 -3.29
CA TRP A 215 -10.39 -4.36 -3.66
C TRP A 215 -11.27 -3.35 -2.88
N LYS A 216 -12.54 -3.66 -2.63
CA LYS A 216 -13.45 -2.77 -1.88
C LYS A 216 -13.03 -2.56 -0.42
N LYS A 217 -12.41 -3.56 0.21
CA LYS A 217 -11.93 -3.47 1.61
C LYS A 217 -10.55 -2.87 1.72
N VAL A 218 -9.75 -3.00 0.67
CA VAL A 218 -8.34 -2.64 0.65
C VAL A 218 -8.23 -1.12 0.49
N PHE A 219 -8.88 -0.48 -0.48
CA PHE A 219 -8.60 0.91 -0.89
C PHE A 219 -9.16 2.06 -0.01
N SER A 220 -9.67 1.79 1.20
CA SER A 220 -10.39 2.78 2.02
C SER A 220 -9.55 3.98 2.51
N SER A 221 -8.22 3.88 2.52
CA SER A 221 -7.38 4.80 3.31
C SER A 221 -6.51 5.76 2.48
N SER A 222 -6.31 5.50 1.17
CA SER A 222 -5.44 6.32 0.28
C SER A 222 -5.90 7.77 0.12
N CYS A 223 -7.20 8.04 0.27
CA CYS A 223 -7.78 9.35 -0.06
C CYS A 223 -7.35 10.48 0.91
N LEU A 224 -6.86 10.13 2.10
CA LEU A 224 -6.57 11.08 3.18
C LEU A 224 -5.16 11.70 3.12
N ILE A 225 -4.16 10.98 2.59
CA ILE A 225 -2.78 11.51 2.44
C ILE A 225 -2.60 12.23 1.08
N GLU A 226 -3.29 11.74 0.04
CA GLU A 226 -3.24 12.32 -1.31
C GLU A 226 -4.01 13.65 -1.46
N SER A 227 -4.79 14.04 -0.43
CA SER A 227 -5.50 15.33 -0.37
C SER A 227 -4.77 16.41 0.44
N VAL A 228 -3.64 16.09 1.07
CA VAL A 228 -2.78 17.04 1.79
C VAL A 228 -1.45 17.27 1.06
N THR A 229 -1.08 16.34 0.18
CA THR A 229 -0.07 16.58 -0.84
C THR A 229 -0.78 17.17 -2.06
N PHE A 230 -0.53 18.47 -2.31
CA PHE A 230 -1.03 19.34 -3.39
C PHE A 230 -2.32 20.12 -3.13
#